data_AF-A0A3B6PHF0-F1
#
_entry.id   AF-A0A3B6PHF0-F1
#
_cell.length_a   1.000
_cell.length_b   1.000
_cell.length_c   1.000
_cell.angle_alpha   90.00
_cell.angle_beta   90.00
_cell.angle_gamma   90.00
#
_symmetry.space_group_name_H-M   'P 1'
#
loop_
_entity.id
_entity.type
_entity.pdbx_description
1 polymer ?
#
loop_
_entity_poly.entity_id
_entity_poly.type
_entity_poly.pdbx_seq_one_letter_code
_entity_poly.pdbx_strand_id
1 'polypeptide(L)'
;MQSVSRSIIGLCAWPPALGRWRSCVGRVVSAPPRRWPIAREGRDASLLLSSSAHSNRHLDLLSSCNKEKQNKPHSYKPEGCATIKCLDTANTREKVTSVKKLTNEVTDSNPTKVADIFIPCIYSNSSHRDGAIYKNKLFTENWFDIDITDHNETRLEPMMFSKAIKKLYFPCNMLQFFSLMLAECSINHDPIELYGYIAVRDDRDGMRNYVLNYSRDDPIITQKGSSIQMTGPKRAIELVSPVLIEFDMRIKNGGQEEEDLQLIDGAISCHDRRSWKPVKHRIKGNCGAVDMSFACIEQAVEATIEVVISEVHSSFSLSLRSFVYVLEDYEETQLFHGSIDQSCGLRRFVLAVTHGDMMILKFRFGNSNVERRRSFKAELYGCSSRQIKHELANISVKVNWSTNSAF
;
A
#
# COMPACT_ATOMS: atom_id res chain seq x y z
N MET A 1 -21.04 54.48 -19.61
CA MET A 1 -20.94 53.96 -20.98
C MET A 1 -19.59 54.35 -21.57
N GLN A 2 -18.89 53.37 -22.16
CA GLN A 2 -17.74 53.43 -23.09
C GLN A 2 -16.85 54.69 -23.17
N SER A 3 -15.55 54.52 -22.91
CA SER A 3 -14.48 55.45 -23.27
C SER A 3 -13.49 54.80 -24.26
N VAL A 4 -13.46 55.38 -25.47
CA VAL A 4 -12.37 55.56 -26.44
C VAL A 4 -11.02 54.82 -26.24
N SER A 5 -10.60 54.18 -27.34
CA SER A 5 -9.24 53.71 -27.69
C SER A 5 -8.07 54.66 -27.34
N ARG A 6 -6.91 54.07 -26.98
CA ARG A 6 -5.59 54.60 -27.36
C ARG A 6 -4.51 53.51 -27.38
N SER A 7 -3.70 53.51 -28.43
CA SER A 7 -2.47 52.72 -28.57
C SER A 7 -1.25 53.51 -28.10
N ILE A 8 -0.24 52.84 -27.53
CA ILE A 8 1.11 53.38 -27.32
C ILE A 8 2.14 52.29 -27.65
N ILE A 9 3.18 52.68 -28.38
CA ILE A 9 4.38 51.89 -28.71
C ILE A 9 5.57 52.52 -27.96
N GLY A 10 6.48 51.69 -27.41
CA GLY A 10 7.74 52.14 -26.80
C GLY A 10 8.32 51.08 -25.86
N LEU A 11 9.22 50.21 -26.33
CA LEU A 11 10.68 50.39 -26.24
C LEU A 11 11.26 50.15 -24.83
N CYS A 12 11.84 48.97 -24.63
CA CYS A 12 12.97 48.73 -23.73
C CYS A 12 13.83 47.59 -24.30
N ALA A 13 15.12 47.88 -24.57
CA ALA A 13 16.07 46.93 -25.14
C ALA A 13 16.81 46.14 -24.05
N TRP A 14 17.23 44.91 -24.37
CA TRP A 14 18.16 44.11 -23.55
C TRP A 14 19.49 43.95 -24.29
N PRO A 15 20.65 44.23 -23.67
CA PRO A 15 21.95 43.89 -24.22
C PRO A 15 22.39 42.47 -23.80
N PRO A 16 23.10 41.70 -24.67
CA PRO A 16 23.67 40.41 -24.30
C PRO A 16 25.07 40.57 -23.68
N ALA A 17 25.39 39.76 -22.65
CA ALA A 17 26.74 39.70 -22.08
C ALA A 17 27.19 38.25 -21.83
N LEU A 18 28.14 37.80 -22.66
CA LEU A 18 28.93 36.59 -22.43
C LEU A 18 29.99 36.85 -21.34
N GLY A 19 30.05 36.03 -20.30
CA GLY A 19 31.00 36.24 -19.19
C GLY A 19 31.36 34.95 -18.45
N ARG A 20 32.62 34.51 -18.61
CA ARG A 20 33.25 33.32 -17.99
C ARG A 20 32.91 33.12 -16.51
N TRP A 21 32.55 31.89 -16.14
CA TRP A 21 32.72 31.40 -14.77
C TRP A 21 34.19 31.04 -14.52
N ARG A 22 34.80 31.64 -13.50
CA ARG A 22 36.05 31.16 -12.87
C ARG A 22 35.71 30.69 -11.47
N SER A 23 35.97 29.42 -11.17
CA SER A 23 35.98 28.93 -9.79
C SER A 23 37.30 29.34 -9.11
N CYS A 24 37.20 29.96 -7.93
CA CYS A 24 38.34 30.23 -7.08
C CYS A 24 38.34 29.24 -5.90
N VAL A 25 39.46 28.56 -5.70
CA VAL A 25 39.68 27.63 -4.58
C VAL A 25 40.08 28.44 -3.34
N GLY A 26 39.40 28.21 -2.21
CA GLY A 26 39.76 28.75 -0.90
C GLY A 26 40.00 27.62 0.09
N ARG A 27 41.24 27.51 0.59
CA ARG A 27 41.68 26.49 1.57
C ARG A 27 42.18 27.21 2.82
N VAL A 28 41.66 26.85 4.00
CA VAL A 28 42.20 27.30 5.30
C VAL A 28 42.40 26.07 6.20
N VAL A 29 43.52 26.05 6.93
CA VAL A 29 44.05 24.90 7.69
C VAL A 29 44.66 25.39 9.00
N SER A 30 44.36 24.72 10.13
CA SER A 30 45.17 24.60 11.38
C SER A 30 44.28 24.12 12.55
N ALA A 31 44.70 23.32 13.55
CA ALA A 31 45.93 22.53 13.80
C ALA A 31 45.66 21.44 14.89
N PRO A 32 46.55 20.44 15.13
CA PRO A 32 46.24 19.23 15.94
C PRO A 32 47.06 19.06 17.26
N PRO A 33 46.64 18.08 18.09
CA PRO A 33 47.50 17.13 18.82
C PRO A 33 47.05 15.64 18.63
N ARG A 34 47.76 14.54 18.97
CA ARG A 34 49.16 14.27 19.39
C ARG A 34 49.56 12.79 19.09
N ARG A 35 50.73 12.36 19.60
CA ARG A 35 51.52 11.09 19.48
C ARG A 35 50.88 9.87 20.23
N TRP A 36 50.81 8.63 19.69
CA TRP A 36 51.84 7.56 19.37
C TRP A 36 52.22 6.64 20.57
N PRO A 37 52.52 5.31 20.41
CA PRO A 37 53.54 4.77 19.48
C PRO A 37 53.26 3.42 18.73
N ILE A 38 54.26 2.99 17.96
CA ILE A 38 54.31 1.82 17.04
C ILE A 38 54.67 0.50 17.73
N ALA A 39 54.17 -0.64 17.22
CA ALA A 39 54.91 -1.92 17.21
C ALA A 39 54.59 -2.81 15.98
N ARG A 40 55.60 -2.93 15.09
CA ARG A 40 56.13 -4.11 14.36
C ARG A 40 55.23 -5.08 13.54
N GLU A 41 55.72 -5.38 12.33
CA GLU A 41 55.31 -6.53 11.50
C GLU A 41 55.73 -7.89 12.12
N GLY A 42 54.91 -8.91 11.84
CA GLY A 42 55.22 -10.34 12.05
C GLY A 42 54.20 -11.19 11.30
N ARG A 43 54.66 -12.15 10.49
CA ARG A 43 53.80 -13.02 9.67
C ARG A 43 53.32 -14.24 10.49
N ASP A 44 52.04 -14.58 10.40
CA ASP A 44 51.52 -15.87 9.94
C ASP A 44 50.05 -16.09 10.37
N ALA A 45 49.36 -17.01 9.68
CA ALA A 45 47.90 -17.02 9.60
C ALA A 45 47.20 -17.91 10.65
N SER A 46 45.95 -17.54 10.99
CA SER A 46 44.86 -18.50 11.22
C SER A 46 43.51 -17.83 11.05
N LEU A 47 42.60 -18.49 10.31
CA LEU A 47 41.21 -18.06 10.14
C LEU A 47 40.44 -18.34 11.44
N LEU A 48 40.01 -17.29 12.13
CA LEU A 48 39.01 -17.38 13.19
C LEU A 48 37.73 -16.66 12.77
N LEU A 49 36.64 -17.43 12.75
CA LEU A 49 35.28 -16.92 12.58
C LEU A 49 34.94 -15.99 13.76
N SER A 50 34.89 -14.68 13.51
CA SER A 50 34.32 -13.73 14.46
C SER A 50 32.79 -13.77 14.37
N SER A 51 32.17 -14.67 15.14
CA SER A 51 30.74 -14.62 15.41
C SER A 51 30.44 -13.43 16.31
N SER A 52 29.96 -12.33 15.73
CA SER A 52 29.39 -11.21 16.49
C SER A 52 28.06 -11.66 17.09
N ALA A 53 28.11 -12.21 18.31
CA ALA A 53 26.94 -12.59 19.08
C ALA A 53 26.16 -11.34 19.54
N HIS A 54 25.31 -10.80 18.67
CA HIS A 54 24.26 -9.88 19.07
C HIS A 54 23.05 -10.69 19.55
N SER A 55 22.75 -10.57 20.84
CA SER A 55 21.57 -11.16 21.47
C SER A 55 20.31 -10.45 20.93
N ASN A 56 19.63 -11.09 19.99
CA ASN A 56 18.32 -10.65 19.51
C ASN A 56 17.24 -10.96 20.56
N ARG A 57 17.17 -10.12 21.61
CA ARG A 57 16.15 -10.17 22.68
C ARG A 57 14.70 -10.20 22.16
N HIS A 58 14.49 -9.79 20.92
CA HIS A 58 13.22 -9.78 20.22
C HIS A 58 12.60 -11.19 19.99
N LEU A 59 13.42 -12.25 20.02
CA LEU A 59 12.93 -13.63 19.89
C LEU A 59 12.57 -14.27 21.24
N ASP A 60 13.30 -13.94 22.32
CA ASP A 60 13.11 -14.58 23.63
C ASP A 60 11.84 -14.10 24.35
N LEU A 61 11.46 -12.83 24.19
CA LEU A 61 10.31 -12.24 24.88
C LEU A 61 8.95 -12.78 24.40
N LEU A 62 8.86 -13.23 23.13
CA LEU A 62 7.66 -13.83 22.55
C LEU A 62 7.25 -15.17 23.20
N SER A 63 8.12 -15.76 24.03
CA SER A 63 7.81 -16.95 24.83
C SER A 63 6.87 -16.67 26.02
N SER A 64 6.71 -15.40 26.44
CA SER A 64 6.10 -15.04 27.73
C SER A 64 4.63 -14.56 27.70
N CYS A 65 4.01 -14.39 26.53
CA CYS A 65 2.56 -14.20 26.47
C CYS A 65 1.83 -15.52 26.74
N ASN A 66 0.97 -15.53 27.76
CA ASN A 66 0.31 -16.72 28.28
C ASN A 66 -0.41 -17.55 27.20
N LYS A 67 -0.05 -18.83 27.13
CA LYS A 67 -0.74 -19.84 26.31
C LYS A 67 -2.06 -20.27 26.96
N GLU A 68 -3.12 -19.49 26.81
CA GLU A 68 -4.46 -20.06 26.85
C GLU A 68 -4.73 -20.84 25.56
N LYS A 69 -5.28 -22.05 25.71
CA LYS A 69 -5.38 -23.04 24.64
C LYS A 69 -6.36 -22.59 23.55
N GLN A 70 -5.85 -22.21 22.38
CA GLN A 70 -6.64 -22.14 21.15
C GLN A 70 -5.97 -22.94 20.02
N ASN A 71 -6.78 -23.30 19.02
CA ASN A 71 -6.56 -24.47 18.16
C ASN A 71 -5.35 -24.36 17.21
N LYS A 72 -4.73 -25.51 16.92
CA LYS A 72 -3.62 -25.65 15.96
C LYS A 72 -4.00 -25.17 14.55
N PRO A 73 -3.14 -24.38 13.88
CA PRO A 73 -3.12 -24.29 12.43
C PRO A 73 -2.03 -25.18 11.79
N HIS A 74 -2.36 -25.75 10.63
CA HIS A 74 -1.48 -26.17 9.53
C HIS A 74 -0.18 -26.95 9.84
N SER A 75 -0.33 -28.26 10.04
CA SER A 75 0.73 -29.23 9.71
C SER A 75 0.62 -29.63 8.22
N TYR A 76 1.26 -28.88 7.33
CA TYR A 76 1.62 -29.41 6.00
C TYR A 76 3.04 -29.98 6.07
N LYS A 77 3.21 -31.27 5.74
CA LYS A 77 4.54 -31.91 5.74
C LYS A 77 5.27 -31.56 4.43
N PRO A 78 6.53 -31.09 4.47
CA PRO A 78 7.31 -30.94 3.26
C PRO A 78 7.81 -32.31 2.79
N GLU A 79 7.48 -32.70 1.56
CA GLU A 79 8.28 -33.69 0.83
C GLU A 79 9.58 -33.03 0.37
N GLY A 80 10.69 -33.76 0.47
CA GLY A 80 12.03 -33.17 0.39
C GLY A 80 12.40 -32.70 -1.02
N CYS A 81 12.89 -31.46 -1.13
CA CYS A 81 13.53 -30.96 -2.34
C CYS A 81 14.87 -31.68 -2.55
N ALA A 82 14.93 -32.56 -3.55
CA ALA A 82 16.20 -33.12 -4.04
C ALA A 82 16.88 -32.15 -5.01
N THR A 83 18.21 -32.13 -4.98
CA THR A 83 19.07 -31.14 -5.63
C THR A 83 18.94 -31.06 -7.16
N ILE A 84 19.06 -29.83 -7.67
CA ILE A 84 19.21 -29.54 -9.10
C ILE A 84 20.46 -30.26 -9.65
N LYS A 85 20.26 -31.04 -10.72
CA LYS A 85 21.30 -31.36 -11.71
C LYS A 85 20.73 -31.20 -13.11
N CYS A 86 21.38 -30.37 -13.91
CA CYS A 86 21.09 -30.23 -15.34
C CYS A 86 21.55 -31.48 -16.10
N LEU A 87 20.76 -31.93 -17.07
CA LEU A 87 21.27 -32.64 -18.25
C LEU A 87 20.30 -32.50 -19.43
N ASP A 88 20.84 -32.45 -20.64
CA ASP A 88 20.13 -32.16 -21.88
C ASP A 88 19.51 -33.40 -22.57
N THR A 89 18.71 -33.09 -23.59
CA THR A 89 18.47 -33.82 -24.85
C THR A 89 17.33 -34.84 -25.01
N ALA A 90 16.59 -34.61 -26.10
CA ALA A 90 16.02 -35.57 -27.06
C ALA A 90 14.62 -36.18 -26.83
N ASN A 91 13.69 -35.74 -27.69
CA ASN A 91 12.66 -36.51 -28.39
C ASN A 91 12.04 -37.76 -27.73
N THR A 92 10.74 -37.69 -27.44
CA THR A 92 9.78 -38.56 -28.17
C THR A 92 8.48 -37.82 -28.48
N ARG A 93 7.81 -38.27 -29.54
CA ARG A 93 6.67 -37.62 -30.20
C ARG A 93 5.51 -38.60 -30.18
N GLU A 94 4.39 -38.25 -29.56
CA GLU A 94 3.13 -38.95 -29.84
C GLU A 94 1.90 -38.05 -29.78
N LYS A 95 1.06 -38.18 -30.81
CA LYS A 95 -0.22 -37.48 -30.94
C LYS A 95 -1.32 -38.37 -30.34
N VAL A 96 -2.16 -37.82 -29.49
CA VAL A 96 -3.55 -38.30 -29.36
C VAL A 96 -4.51 -37.12 -29.52
N THR A 97 -5.05 -36.99 -30.73
CA THR A 97 -6.24 -36.18 -31.01
C THR A 97 -7.48 -36.88 -30.45
N SER A 98 -8.29 -36.18 -29.66
CA SER A 98 -9.72 -36.49 -29.53
C SER A 98 -10.50 -35.27 -29.02
N VAL A 99 -11.13 -34.56 -29.97
CA VAL A 99 -12.18 -33.59 -29.65
C VAL A 99 -13.43 -34.37 -29.24
N LYS A 100 -13.88 -34.20 -28.00
CA LYS A 100 -15.25 -34.53 -27.60
C LYS A 100 -15.96 -33.28 -27.11
N LYS A 101 -16.83 -32.77 -27.97
CA LYS A 101 -17.84 -31.75 -27.66
C LYS A 101 -18.90 -32.41 -26.79
N LEU A 102 -19.06 -31.95 -25.55
CA LEU A 102 -20.21 -32.28 -24.72
C LEU A 102 -20.88 -30.99 -24.26
N THR A 103 -21.91 -30.60 -25.01
CA THR A 103 -22.97 -29.75 -24.48
C THR A 103 -23.74 -30.56 -23.46
N ASN A 104 -23.94 -30.03 -22.25
CA ASN A 104 -25.15 -30.21 -21.46
C ASN A 104 -25.22 -29.11 -20.38
N GLU A 105 -26.25 -28.29 -20.55
CA GLU A 105 -27.09 -27.57 -19.58
C GLU A 105 -26.51 -27.12 -18.22
N VAL A 106 -26.70 -25.82 -17.98
CA VAL A 106 -26.48 -25.14 -16.71
C VAL A 106 -27.40 -25.71 -15.63
N THR A 107 -26.80 -26.26 -14.56
CA THR A 107 -27.45 -26.41 -13.25
C THR A 107 -26.70 -25.60 -12.21
N ASP A 108 -27.33 -24.50 -11.81
CA ASP A 108 -26.81 -23.54 -10.84
C ASP A 108 -26.74 -24.19 -9.45
N SER A 109 -25.53 -24.37 -8.92
CA SER A 109 -25.32 -24.84 -7.53
C SER A 109 -23.94 -24.43 -7.00
N ASN A 110 -23.86 -23.21 -6.46
CA ASN A 110 -22.75 -22.77 -5.63
C ASN A 110 -22.54 -23.69 -4.42
N PRO A 111 -21.28 -24.07 -4.12
CA PRO A 111 -20.78 -24.07 -2.77
C PRO A 111 -20.11 -22.71 -2.52
N THR A 112 -20.86 -21.76 -1.96
CA THR A 112 -20.28 -20.49 -1.50
C THR A 112 -19.20 -20.81 -0.48
N LYS A 113 -17.92 -20.65 -0.86
CA LYS A 113 -16.82 -20.69 0.10
C LYS A 113 -17.13 -19.63 1.16
N VAL A 114 -17.40 -20.07 2.39
CA VAL A 114 -17.46 -19.16 3.53
C VAL A 114 -16.08 -18.51 3.60
N ALA A 115 -16.00 -17.22 3.31
CA ALA A 115 -14.75 -16.50 3.42
C ALA A 115 -14.34 -16.51 4.90
N ASP A 116 -13.15 -17.01 5.20
CA ASP A 116 -12.65 -17.05 6.57
C ASP A 116 -12.56 -15.62 7.13
N ILE A 117 -13.38 -15.34 8.14
CA ILE A 117 -13.39 -14.07 8.87
C ILE A 117 -12.51 -14.26 10.10
N PHE A 118 -11.37 -13.59 10.11
CA PHE A 118 -10.46 -13.52 11.24
C PHE A 118 -10.90 -12.40 12.19
N ILE A 119 -10.80 -12.62 13.50
CA ILE A 119 -11.05 -11.59 14.52
C ILE A 119 -9.71 -11.30 15.19
N PRO A 120 -9.00 -10.21 14.83
CA PRO A 120 -7.71 -9.91 15.42
C PRO A 120 -7.84 -9.41 16.85
N CYS A 121 -6.81 -9.65 17.66
CA CYS A 121 -6.70 -9.10 19.00
C CYS A 121 -6.33 -7.61 18.92
N ILE A 122 -7.29 -6.72 19.22
CA ILE A 122 -7.03 -5.30 19.46
C ILE A 122 -6.20 -5.19 20.73
N TYR A 123 -5.13 -4.39 20.71
CA TYR A 123 -4.30 -4.17 21.90
C TYR A 123 -5.15 -3.57 23.04
N SER A 124 -5.07 -4.15 24.23
CA SER A 124 -5.69 -3.57 25.42
C SER A 124 -5.12 -2.18 25.68
N ASN A 125 -5.96 -1.23 26.11
CA ASN A 125 -5.59 0.18 26.33
C ASN A 125 -4.96 0.85 25.09
N SER A 126 -5.44 0.55 23.88
CA SER A 126 -5.00 1.19 22.63
C SER A 126 -5.94 2.26 22.09
N SER A 127 -6.95 2.68 22.86
CA SER A 127 -7.88 3.74 22.46
C SER A 127 -7.14 5.06 22.17
N HIS A 128 -7.49 5.68 21.05
CA HIS A 128 -7.10 7.05 20.71
C HIS A 128 -8.00 8.08 21.39
N ARG A 129 -9.30 7.76 21.60
CA ARG A 129 -10.31 8.68 22.15
C ARG A 129 -10.02 9.11 23.59
N ASP A 130 -9.52 8.22 24.44
CA ASP A 130 -9.11 8.54 25.83
C ASP A 130 -7.59 8.82 25.97
N GLY A 131 -6.85 8.65 24.87
CA GLY A 131 -5.39 8.76 24.83
C GLY A 131 -4.64 7.68 25.61
N ALA A 132 -5.27 6.55 25.94
CA ALA A 132 -4.64 5.44 26.63
C ALA A 132 -3.45 4.85 25.86
N ILE A 133 -3.54 4.83 24.51
CA ILE A 133 -2.46 4.31 23.65
C ILE A 133 -1.11 5.01 23.91
N TYR A 134 -1.12 6.33 24.12
CA TYR A 134 0.09 7.13 24.35
C TYR A 134 0.75 6.89 25.72
N LYS A 135 0.05 6.20 26.63
CA LYS A 135 0.53 5.84 27.98
C LYS A 135 0.77 4.33 28.13
N ASN A 136 0.60 3.57 27.04
CA ASN A 136 0.56 2.12 27.08
C ASN A 136 1.97 1.52 26.94
N LYS A 137 2.45 0.90 28.03
CA LYS A 137 3.77 0.27 28.10
C LYS A 137 4.04 -0.75 27.00
N LEU A 138 3.01 -1.52 26.58
CA LEU A 138 3.17 -2.49 25.50
C LEU A 138 3.61 -1.83 24.19
N PHE A 139 3.22 -0.58 23.96
CA PHE A 139 3.64 0.16 22.79
C PHE A 139 5.05 0.74 22.96
N THR A 140 5.37 1.30 24.12
CA THR A 140 6.74 1.74 24.45
C THR A 140 7.76 0.59 24.37
N GLU A 141 7.36 -0.64 24.71
CA GLU A 141 8.23 -1.83 24.73
C GLU A 141 8.33 -2.54 23.38
N ASN A 142 7.22 -2.70 22.64
CA ASN A 142 7.20 -3.47 21.37
C ASN A 142 7.32 -2.60 20.11
N TRP A 143 7.11 -1.28 20.22
CA TRP A 143 7.15 -0.31 19.13
C TRP A 143 8.12 0.84 19.45
N PHE A 144 9.25 0.53 20.10
CA PHE A 144 10.20 1.51 20.62
C PHE A 144 10.85 2.43 19.57
N ASP A 145 10.89 2.00 18.30
CA ASP A 145 11.37 2.80 17.16
C ASP A 145 10.29 3.72 16.56
N ILE A 146 9.05 3.69 17.07
CA ILE A 146 7.90 4.44 16.54
C ILE A 146 7.37 5.44 17.59
N ASP A 147 7.39 6.73 17.26
CA ASP A 147 6.68 7.74 18.04
C ASP A 147 5.18 7.74 17.69
N ILE A 148 4.41 7.01 18.50
CA ILE A 148 2.94 6.94 18.38
C ILE A 148 2.26 8.26 18.75
N THR A 149 2.93 9.15 19.47
CA THR A 149 2.42 10.49 19.77
C THR A 149 2.53 11.44 18.58
N ASP A 150 3.36 11.13 17.58
CA ASP A 150 3.38 11.86 16.31
C ASP A 150 2.20 11.44 15.43
N HIS A 151 1.28 12.37 15.17
CA HIS A 151 0.07 12.16 14.37
C HIS A 151 0.24 12.53 12.88
N ASN A 152 1.41 13.00 12.45
CA ASN A 152 1.64 13.45 11.09
C ASN A 152 1.64 12.28 10.08
N GLU A 153 1.28 12.60 8.84
CA GLU A 153 1.39 11.67 7.72
C GLU A 153 2.87 11.38 7.37
N THR A 154 3.12 10.21 6.79
CA THR A 154 4.40 9.85 6.19
C THR A 154 4.97 10.94 5.30
N ARG A 155 6.23 11.29 5.61
CA ARG A 155 7.01 12.33 4.92
C ARG A 155 7.67 11.79 3.66
N LEU A 156 7.65 10.47 3.50
CA LEU A 156 8.10 9.77 2.31
C LEU A 156 7.02 9.88 1.23
N GLU A 157 7.43 10.32 0.05
CA GLU A 157 6.58 10.34 -1.14
C GLU A 157 6.53 8.94 -1.79
N PRO A 158 5.51 8.64 -2.61
CA PRO A 158 5.55 7.50 -3.52
C PRO A 158 6.64 7.69 -4.60
N MET A 159 6.99 6.63 -5.32
CA MET A 159 7.96 6.63 -6.43
C MET A 159 9.40 7.02 -6.07
N MET A 160 9.76 6.98 -4.77
CA MET A 160 11.08 7.43 -4.25
C MET A 160 12.29 6.83 -4.99
N PHE A 161 12.17 5.58 -5.48
CA PHE A 161 13.23 4.87 -6.20
C PHE A 161 12.85 4.52 -7.66
N SER A 162 12.02 5.35 -8.29
CA SER A 162 11.57 5.19 -9.69
C SER A 162 12.66 5.41 -10.76
N LYS A 163 13.85 5.89 -10.37
CA LYS A 163 15.02 6.07 -11.25
C LYS A 163 16.09 5.05 -10.90
N ALA A 164 16.63 4.38 -11.92
CA ALA A 164 17.73 3.44 -11.80
C ALA A 164 19.03 4.12 -11.31
N ILE A 165 19.22 4.16 -10.00
CA ILE A 165 20.52 4.40 -9.36
C ILE A 165 21.24 3.03 -9.30
N LYS A 166 22.56 2.99 -9.48
CA LYS A 166 23.38 1.77 -9.41
C LYS A 166 23.56 1.25 -7.97
N LYS A 167 22.46 1.01 -7.26
CA LYS A 167 22.40 0.32 -5.97
C LYS A 167 21.56 -0.95 -6.09
N LEU A 168 21.72 -1.86 -5.13
CA LEU A 168 21.15 -3.20 -5.14
C LEU A 168 19.70 -3.15 -4.62
N TYR A 169 18.81 -2.60 -5.44
CA TYR A 169 17.38 -2.54 -5.16
C TYR A 169 16.74 -3.91 -5.36
N PHE A 170 15.99 -4.38 -4.36
CA PHE A 170 15.25 -5.63 -4.41
C PHE A 170 13.75 -5.38 -4.18
N PRO A 171 12.87 -6.22 -4.74
CA PRO A 171 11.48 -6.29 -4.29
C PRO A 171 11.43 -6.69 -2.81
N CYS A 172 10.47 -6.15 -2.07
CA CYS A 172 10.28 -6.44 -0.66
C CYS A 172 8.86 -6.94 -0.38
N ASN A 173 8.64 -7.52 0.80
CA ASN A 173 7.30 -7.94 1.18
C ASN A 173 6.50 -6.71 1.57
N MET A 174 5.30 -6.54 1.02
CA MET A 174 4.46 -5.36 1.21
C MET A 174 3.07 -5.73 1.69
N LEU A 175 2.50 -4.94 2.60
CA LEU A 175 1.11 -5.10 3.02
C LEU A 175 0.19 -4.33 2.07
N GLN A 176 -0.80 -5.01 1.48
CA GLN A 176 -1.82 -4.38 0.64
C GLN A 176 -3.22 -4.57 1.21
N PHE A 177 -3.98 -3.47 1.27
CA PHE A 177 -5.41 -3.46 1.54
C PHE A 177 -6.19 -3.54 0.23
N PHE A 178 -7.19 -4.42 0.18
CA PHE A 178 -8.01 -4.70 -1.00
C PHE A 178 -9.40 -4.10 -0.87
N SER A 179 -9.98 -4.14 0.34
CA SER A 179 -11.28 -3.54 0.63
C SER A 179 -11.48 -3.25 2.11
N LEU A 180 -12.34 -2.26 2.38
CA LEU A 180 -12.96 -1.99 3.67
C LEU A 180 -14.47 -2.11 3.51
N MET A 181 -15.18 -2.63 4.52
CA MET A 181 -16.64 -2.79 4.47
C MET A 181 -17.25 -2.52 5.85
N LEU A 182 -18.34 -1.76 5.90
CA LEU A 182 -19.12 -1.58 7.12
C LEU A 182 -19.95 -2.84 7.36
N ALA A 183 -19.40 -3.83 8.07
CA ALA A 183 -20.03 -5.13 8.26
C ALA A 183 -21.22 -5.07 9.22
N GLU A 184 -21.06 -4.35 10.33
CA GLU A 184 -22.07 -4.20 11.38
C GLU A 184 -22.16 -2.73 11.79
N CYS A 185 -23.36 -2.27 12.11
CA CYS A 185 -23.64 -0.93 12.64
C CYS A 185 -24.82 -1.04 13.61
N SER A 186 -24.79 -0.30 14.71
CA SER A 186 -25.88 -0.18 15.69
C SER A 186 -26.94 0.84 15.28
N ILE A 187 -26.61 1.74 14.35
CA ILE A 187 -27.55 2.71 13.77
C ILE A 187 -28.40 2.02 12.69
N ASN A 188 -29.70 2.32 12.70
CA ASN A 188 -30.71 1.78 11.79
C ASN A 188 -31.26 2.81 10.79
N HIS A 189 -30.69 4.02 10.72
CA HIS A 189 -30.97 4.98 9.66
C HIS A 189 -29.89 4.89 8.58
N ASP A 190 -30.31 4.77 7.32
CA ASP A 190 -29.46 4.95 6.15
C ASP A 190 -29.81 6.30 5.49
N PRO A 191 -28.83 7.04 4.95
CA PRO A 191 -27.41 6.68 4.88
C PRO A 191 -26.65 6.98 6.18
N ILE A 192 -25.48 6.36 6.31
CA ILE A 192 -24.56 6.49 7.46
C ILE A 192 -23.37 7.37 7.05
N GLU A 193 -23.16 8.49 7.74
CA GLU A 193 -21.99 9.35 7.58
C GLU A 193 -20.83 8.85 8.46
N LEU A 194 -19.76 8.33 7.85
CA LEU A 194 -18.54 7.90 8.55
C LEU A 194 -17.39 8.90 8.37
N TYR A 195 -16.60 9.09 9.41
CA TYR A 195 -15.33 9.83 9.34
C TYR A 195 -14.28 9.21 10.26
N GLY A 196 -13.07 9.78 10.25
CA GLY A 196 -11.91 9.26 10.97
C GLY A 196 -10.91 8.59 10.04
N TYR A 197 -10.04 7.73 10.60
CA TYR A 197 -8.93 7.14 9.85
C TYR A 197 -8.67 5.67 10.16
N ILE A 198 -8.03 5.02 9.19
CA ILE A 198 -7.29 3.77 9.34
C ILE A 198 -5.90 4.02 8.74
N ALA A 199 -4.86 3.94 9.57
CA ALA A 199 -3.48 4.22 9.18
C ALA A 199 -2.57 3.04 9.53
N VAL A 200 -1.48 2.90 8.78
CA VAL A 200 -0.43 1.92 9.06
C VAL A 200 0.89 2.62 9.32
N ARG A 201 1.61 2.17 10.34
CA ARG A 201 3.00 2.55 10.61
C ARG A 201 3.90 1.35 10.36
N ASP A 202 4.90 1.55 9.52
CA ASP A 202 5.97 0.60 9.24
C ASP A 202 7.33 1.19 9.67
N ASP A 203 8.39 0.38 9.55
CA ASP A 203 9.76 0.70 9.98
C ASP A 203 10.47 1.76 9.12
N ARG A 204 9.75 2.38 8.17
CA ARG A 204 10.34 3.30 7.17
C ARG A 204 10.45 4.74 7.62
N ASP A 205 9.43 5.22 8.31
CA ASP A 205 9.47 6.51 9.03
C ASP A 205 8.67 6.49 10.33
N GLY A 206 8.00 5.39 10.70
CA GLY A 206 7.15 5.31 11.90
C GLY A 206 5.90 6.21 11.85
N MET A 207 5.67 6.90 10.75
CA MET A 207 4.59 7.88 10.58
C MET A 207 3.30 7.22 10.08
N ARG A 208 2.18 7.95 10.11
CA ARG A 208 0.91 7.45 9.58
C ARG A 208 0.92 7.37 8.06
N ASN A 209 0.71 6.17 7.52
CA ASN A 209 0.39 5.97 6.11
C ASN A 209 -1.11 5.61 6.00
N TYR A 210 -1.95 6.56 5.59
CA TYR A 210 -3.41 6.46 5.67
C TYR A 210 -4.01 5.57 4.58
N VAL A 211 -4.53 4.39 4.95
CA VAL A 211 -5.36 3.55 4.06
C VAL A 211 -6.71 4.24 3.81
N LEU A 212 -7.24 4.88 4.85
CA LEU A 212 -8.44 5.71 4.82
C LEU A 212 -8.24 6.90 5.75
N ASN A 213 -8.66 8.09 5.32
CA ASN A 213 -8.73 9.30 6.14
C ASN A 213 -9.85 10.21 5.62
N TYR A 214 -10.90 10.43 6.41
CA TYR A 214 -12.02 11.33 6.12
C TYR A 214 -12.23 12.29 7.29
N SER A 215 -12.42 13.58 7.00
CA SER A 215 -12.71 14.58 8.04
C SER A 215 -14.19 14.52 8.44
N ARG A 216 -14.54 15.10 9.60
CA ARG A 216 -15.93 15.24 10.03
C ARG A 216 -16.75 16.15 9.11
N ASP A 217 -16.09 17.12 8.50
CA ASP A 217 -16.68 18.11 7.59
C ASP A 217 -16.97 17.53 6.20
N ASP A 218 -16.15 16.57 5.74
CA ASP A 218 -16.32 15.82 4.49
C ASP A 218 -16.34 14.29 4.77
N PRO A 219 -17.42 13.76 5.39
CA PRO A 219 -17.52 12.37 5.76
C PRO A 219 -17.90 11.49 4.57
N ILE A 220 -17.48 10.22 4.59
CA ILE A 220 -17.92 9.25 3.59
C ILE A 220 -19.32 8.73 3.93
N ILE A 221 -20.24 8.92 2.97
CA ILE A 221 -21.61 8.38 3.01
C ILE A 221 -21.58 6.90 2.63
N THR A 222 -22.10 6.02 3.48
CA THR A 222 -22.18 4.58 3.23
C THR A 222 -23.46 3.97 3.80
N GLN A 223 -23.61 2.65 3.68
CA GLN A 223 -24.71 1.86 4.22
C GLN A 223 -24.16 0.57 4.85
N LYS A 224 -24.93 -0.05 5.75
CA LYS A 224 -24.55 -1.35 6.32
C LYS A 224 -24.41 -2.41 5.22
N GLY A 225 -23.32 -3.18 5.27
CA GLY A 225 -22.95 -4.17 4.26
C GLY A 225 -22.25 -3.59 3.01
N SER A 226 -22.09 -2.27 2.90
CA SER A 226 -21.44 -1.63 1.75
C SER A 226 -19.93 -1.45 1.95
N SER A 227 -19.20 -1.40 0.82
CA SER A 227 -17.78 -1.07 0.80
C SER A 227 -17.54 0.39 1.19
N ILE A 228 -16.55 0.62 2.06
CA ILE A 228 -16.07 1.96 2.39
C ILE A 228 -14.96 2.29 1.39
N GLN A 229 -15.07 3.40 0.66
CA GLN A 229 -14.04 3.82 -0.28
C GLN A 229 -12.77 4.19 0.48
N MET A 230 -11.69 3.42 0.28
CA MET A 230 -10.37 3.75 0.81
C MET A 230 -9.85 5.05 0.20
N THR A 231 -9.07 5.86 0.92
CA THR A 231 -8.26 6.91 0.28
C THR A 231 -7.11 6.30 -0.50
N GLY A 232 -6.58 5.18 0.00
CA GLY A 232 -5.37 4.53 -0.47
C GLY A 232 -4.14 5.12 0.23
N PRO A 233 -3.14 4.30 0.58
CA PRO A 233 -1.94 4.76 1.25
C PRO A 233 -1.15 5.70 0.34
N LYS A 234 -0.44 6.67 0.94
CA LYS A 234 0.37 7.66 0.23
C LYS A 234 1.57 7.02 -0.50
N ARG A 235 2.09 5.94 0.04
CA ARG A 235 3.18 5.09 -0.48
C ARG A 235 2.90 3.61 -0.17
N ALA A 236 3.61 2.68 -0.79
CA ALA A 236 3.49 1.27 -0.39
C ALA A 236 3.94 1.05 1.08
N ILE A 237 3.25 0.13 1.75
CA ILE A 237 3.50 -0.26 3.14
C ILE A 237 4.49 -1.42 3.14
N GLU A 238 5.65 -1.24 3.78
CA GLU A 238 6.71 -2.25 3.82
C GLU A 238 6.53 -3.19 5.02
N LEU A 239 6.59 -4.50 4.77
CA LEU A 239 6.36 -5.56 5.76
C LEU A 239 7.68 -6.31 6.06
N VAL A 240 8.78 -5.55 6.13
CA VAL A 240 10.11 -6.04 6.54
C VAL A 240 10.20 -6.20 8.06
N SER A 241 9.48 -5.39 8.81
CA SER A 241 9.21 -5.54 10.25
C SER A 241 7.71 -5.71 10.49
N PRO A 242 7.25 -6.08 11.70
CA PRO A 242 5.83 -5.96 12.02
C PRO A 242 5.33 -4.54 11.76
N VAL A 243 4.10 -4.38 11.29
CA VAL A 243 3.48 -3.07 11.06
C VAL A 243 2.30 -2.86 12.00
N LEU A 244 2.15 -1.63 12.51
CA LEU A 244 1.07 -1.27 13.40
C LEU A 244 -0.08 -0.69 12.56
N ILE A 245 -1.26 -1.29 12.66
CA ILE A 245 -2.49 -0.79 12.01
C ILE A 245 -3.32 -0.13 13.11
N GLU A 246 -3.41 1.20 13.09
CA GLU A 246 -4.17 2.02 14.03
C GLU A 246 -5.43 2.60 13.38
N PHE A 247 -6.48 2.78 14.17
CA PHE A 247 -7.77 3.25 13.68
C PHE A 247 -8.56 4.02 14.75
N ASP A 248 -9.19 5.11 14.34
CA ASP A 248 -10.26 5.81 15.07
C ASP A 248 -11.29 6.20 14.01
N MET A 249 -12.37 5.42 13.93
CA MET A 249 -13.48 5.62 12.98
C MET A 249 -14.76 5.90 13.75
N ARG A 250 -15.53 6.84 13.24
CA ARG A 250 -16.71 7.38 13.93
C ARG A 250 -17.89 7.52 12.98
N ILE A 251 -19.08 7.54 13.57
CA ILE A 251 -20.35 7.80 12.90
C ILE A 251 -20.83 9.17 13.36
N LYS A 252 -21.04 10.07 12.40
CA LYS A 252 -21.49 11.43 12.64
C LYS A 252 -22.97 11.42 13.05
N ASN A 253 -23.31 12.19 14.08
CA ASN A 253 -24.63 12.15 14.73
C ASN A 253 -25.34 13.52 14.74
N GLY A 254 -25.20 14.29 13.66
CA GLY A 254 -25.94 15.53 13.40
C GLY A 254 -25.61 16.76 14.26
N GLY A 255 -25.02 16.59 15.45
CA GLY A 255 -24.68 17.66 16.39
C GLY A 255 -23.17 17.88 16.55
N GLN A 256 -22.69 17.95 17.80
CA GLN A 256 -21.27 18.19 18.10
C GLN A 256 -20.42 16.92 17.98
N GLU A 257 -19.09 17.06 17.89
CA GLU A 257 -18.17 15.91 17.81
C GLU A 257 -18.25 15.01 19.05
N GLU A 258 -18.57 15.55 20.23
CA GLU A 258 -18.70 14.74 21.45
C GLU A 258 -19.88 13.76 21.40
N GLU A 259 -20.91 14.09 20.62
CA GLU A 259 -22.16 13.32 20.44
C GLU A 259 -22.01 12.21 19.38
N ASP A 260 -20.89 12.16 18.66
CA ASP A 260 -20.62 11.18 17.63
C ASP A 260 -20.26 9.81 18.21
N LEU A 261 -20.72 8.77 17.50
CA LEU A 261 -20.58 7.39 17.93
C LEU A 261 -19.25 6.81 17.46
N GLN A 262 -18.57 6.07 18.33
CA GLN A 262 -17.32 5.40 17.99
C GLN A 262 -17.60 4.06 17.31
N LEU A 263 -17.28 3.95 16.02
CA LEU A 263 -17.47 2.73 15.23
C LEU A 263 -16.41 1.68 15.61
N ILE A 264 -15.13 2.04 15.43
CA ILE A 264 -13.96 1.25 15.86
C ILE A 264 -12.87 2.20 16.36
N ASP A 265 -12.12 1.78 17.38
CA ASP A 265 -10.99 2.53 17.94
C ASP A 265 -9.98 1.54 18.53
N GLY A 266 -8.69 1.80 18.32
CA GLY A 266 -7.60 0.97 18.79
C GLY A 266 -6.52 0.71 17.76
N ALA A 267 -5.66 -0.26 18.06
CA ALA A 267 -4.67 -0.74 17.10
C ALA A 267 -4.48 -2.27 17.15
N ILE A 268 -4.01 -2.83 16.05
CA ILE A 268 -3.59 -4.24 15.88
C ILE A 268 -2.19 -4.30 15.27
N SER A 269 -1.50 -5.43 15.42
CA SER A 269 -0.22 -5.67 14.73
C SER A 269 -0.37 -6.69 13.60
N CYS A 270 0.25 -6.42 12.46
CA CYS A 270 0.43 -7.39 11.38
C CYS A 270 1.91 -7.78 11.33
N HIS A 271 2.20 -9.08 11.52
CA HIS A 271 3.56 -9.59 11.72
C HIS A 271 3.88 -10.85 10.90
N ASP A 272 2.88 -11.50 10.29
CA ASP A 272 3.16 -12.52 9.29
C ASP A 272 3.81 -11.85 8.08
N ARG A 273 4.87 -12.46 7.56
CA ARG A 273 5.64 -11.97 6.42
C ARG A 273 5.56 -12.92 5.23
N ARG A 274 4.99 -14.11 5.40
CA ARG A 274 4.67 -15.02 4.28
C ARG A 274 3.59 -14.37 3.43
N SER A 275 3.49 -14.70 2.15
CA SER A 275 2.31 -14.29 1.39
C SER A 275 1.09 -15.13 1.81
N TRP A 276 -0.06 -14.47 1.96
CA TRP A 276 -1.38 -15.10 2.15
C TRP A 276 -2.39 -14.47 1.18
N LYS A 277 -3.50 -15.16 0.90
CA LYS A 277 -4.60 -14.55 0.14
C LYS A 277 -5.34 -13.53 1.00
N PRO A 278 -5.97 -12.47 0.46
CA PRO A 278 -6.69 -11.49 1.27
C PRO A 278 -7.75 -12.15 2.16
N VAL A 279 -7.57 -12.04 3.48
CA VAL A 279 -8.54 -12.52 4.47
C VAL A 279 -9.24 -11.35 5.15
N LYS A 280 -10.51 -11.54 5.51
CA LYS A 280 -11.31 -10.50 6.15
C LYS A 280 -11.02 -10.45 7.64
N HIS A 281 -10.43 -9.37 8.11
CA HIS A 281 -10.21 -9.08 9.52
C HIS A 281 -11.39 -8.24 10.04
N ARG A 282 -12.27 -8.83 10.86
CA ARG A 282 -13.40 -8.13 11.47
C ARG A 282 -12.96 -7.38 12.72
N ILE A 283 -12.79 -6.07 12.59
CA ILE A 283 -12.55 -5.17 13.72
C ILE A 283 -13.92 -4.84 14.33
N LYS A 284 -14.16 -5.32 15.55
CA LYS A 284 -15.36 -4.97 16.32
C LYS A 284 -15.07 -3.76 17.19
N GLY A 285 -16.02 -2.84 17.27
CA GLY A 285 -15.98 -1.69 18.17
C GLY A 285 -17.35 -1.43 18.78
N ASN A 286 -17.51 -0.26 19.40
CA ASN A 286 -18.63 0.02 20.29
C ASN A 286 -19.98 0.17 19.56
N CYS A 287 -19.97 0.70 18.34
CA CYS A 287 -21.19 0.95 17.55
C CYS A 287 -21.26 0.16 16.23
N GLY A 288 -20.41 -0.85 16.05
CA GLY A 288 -20.43 -1.69 14.87
C GLY A 288 -19.16 -2.52 14.64
N ALA A 289 -18.95 -2.91 13.40
CA ALA A 289 -17.74 -3.62 12.97
C ALA A 289 -17.36 -3.26 11.54
N VAL A 290 -16.05 -3.17 11.29
CA VAL A 290 -15.46 -2.97 9.96
C VAL A 290 -14.70 -4.23 9.58
N ASP A 291 -15.00 -4.78 8.40
CA ASP A 291 -14.17 -5.83 7.79
C ASP A 291 -13.05 -5.17 6.98
N MET A 292 -11.80 -5.47 7.34
CA MET A 292 -10.60 -5.06 6.59
C MET A 292 -10.05 -6.26 5.82
N SER A 293 -10.00 -6.19 4.49
CA SER A 293 -9.37 -7.22 3.67
C SER A 293 -7.96 -6.79 3.29
N PHE A 294 -6.94 -7.53 3.74
CA PHE A 294 -5.54 -7.25 3.43
C PHE A 294 -4.66 -8.52 3.36
N ALA A 295 -3.55 -8.41 2.64
CA ALA A 295 -2.57 -9.49 2.46
C ALA A 295 -1.12 -8.98 2.32
N CYS A 296 -0.17 -9.85 2.68
CA CYS A 296 1.23 -9.70 2.28
C CYS A 296 1.43 -10.13 0.82
N ILE A 297 1.99 -9.23 0.03
CA ILE A 297 2.46 -9.49 -1.33
C ILE A 297 3.97 -9.70 -1.23
N GLU A 298 4.43 -10.92 -1.45
CA GLU A 298 5.85 -11.26 -1.45
C GLU A 298 6.56 -10.69 -2.69
N GLN A 299 7.83 -10.30 -2.53
CA GLN A 299 8.67 -9.82 -3.64
C GLN A 299 7.98 -8.72 -4.47
N ALA A 300 7.34 -7.76 -3.81
CA ALA A 300 6.54 -6.73 -4.44
C ALA A 300 7.33 -5.46 -4.79
N VAL A 301 6.78 -4.71 -5.74
CA VAL A 301 7.15 -3.33 -6.10
C VAL A 301 5.94 -2.42 -5.95
N GLU A 302 6.19 -1.13 -5.69
CA GLU A 302 5.16 -0.10 -5.63
C GLU A 302 4.67 0.21 -7.06
N ALA A 303 3.38 0.03 -7.30
CA ALA A 303 2.63 0.56 -8.43
C ALA A 303 2.01 1.90 -8.06
N THR A 304 2.61 3.01 -8.50
CA THR A 304 2.00 4.33 -8.42
C THR A 304 1.23 4.65 -9.69
N ILE A 305 -0.10 4.65 -9.59
CA ILE A 305 -1.06 4.83 -10.69
C ILE A 305 -1.56 6.28 -10.71
N GLU A 306 -1.42 6.92 -11.85
CA GLU A 306 -1.86 8.29 -12.14
C GLU A 306 -2.84 8.25 -13.32
N VAL A 307 -4.06 8.76 -13.14
CA VAL A 307 -5.12 8.72 -14.16
C VAL A 307 -5.58 10.14 -14.48
N VAL A 308 -5.54 10.49 -15.76
CA VAL A 308 -5.99 11.79 -16.28
C VAL A 308 -7.12 11.54 -17.27
N ILE A 309 -8.25 12.17 -17.03
CA ILE A 309 -9.41 12.17 -17.91
C ILE A 309 -9.42 13.48 -18.68
N SER A 310 -9.37 13.37 -20.00
CA SER A 310 -9.32 14.47 -20.96
C SER A 310 -10.48 14.37 -21.93
N GLU A 311 -10.89 15.50 -22.51
CA GLU A 311 -11.90 15.55 -23.58
C GLU A 311 -13.21 14.85 -23.18
N VAL A 312 -13.79 15.23 -22.04
CA VAL A 312 -15.11 14.73 -21.60
C VAL A 312 -16.20 15.31 -22.51
N HIS A 313 -16.96 14.45 -23.17
CA HIS A 313 -18.00 14.81 -24.14
C HIS A 313 -19.41 14.89 -23.52
N SER A 314 -19.64 14.16 -22.42
CA SER A 314 -20.89 14.13 -21.65
C SER A 314 -20.61 13.57 -20.26
N SER A 315 -21.40 13.90 -19.25
CA SER A 315 -21.22 13.36 -17.90
C SER A 315 -21.46 11.84 -17.83
N PHE A 316 -20.64 11.12 -17.05
CA PHE A 316 -20.72 9.67 -16.90
C PHE A 316 -20.20 9.19 -15.54
N SER A 317 -20.69 8.06 -15.05
CA SER A 317 -20.07 7.37 -13.90
C SER A 317 -18.85 6.57 -14.36
N LEU A 318 -17.76 6.63 -13.59
CA LEU A 318 -16.55 5.86 -13.82
C LEU A 318 -16.32 4.91 -12.64
N SER A 319 -16.07 3.63 -12.94
CA SER A 319 -15.51 2.68 -11.99
C SER A 319 -14.13 2.23 -12.47
N LEU A 320 -13.12 2.44 -11.64
CA LEU A 320 -11.75 1.98 -11.85
C LEU A 320 -11.37 0.96 -10.76
N ARG A 321 -11.05 -0.25 -11.21
CA ARG A 321 -10.62 -1.36 -10.38
C ARG A 321 -9.24 -1.84 -10.81
N SER A 322 -8.41 -2.19 -9.84
CA SER A 322 -7.19 -2.95 -10.07
C SER A 322 -7.41 -4.43 -9.77
N PHE A 323 -6.69 -5.28 -10.48
CA PHE A 323 -6.59 -6.71 -10.20
C PHE A 323 -5.10 -7.05 -10.14
N VAL A 324 -4.67 -7.57 -9.01
CA VAL A 324 -3.28 -7.98 -8.75
C VAL A 324 -3.28 -9.48 -8.47
N TYR A 325 -2.29 -10.19 -9.01
CA TYR A 325 -2.15 -11.61 -8.75
C TYR A 325 -1.61 -11.85 -7.32
N VAL A 326 -2.29 -12.67 -6.53
CA VAL A 326 -1.92 -13.01 -5.16
C VAL A 326 -1.98 -14.53 -4.99
N LEU A 327 -0.80 -15.15 -4.91
CA LEU A 327 -0.55 -16.59 -4.84
C LEU A 327 -1.12 -17.42 -6.00
N GLU A 328 -2.45 -17.51 -6.11
CA GLU A 328 -3.15 -18.38 -7.05
C GLU A 328 -4.20 -17.67 -7.90
N ASP A 329 -4.70 -16.48 -7.47
CA ASP A 329 -5.85 -15.80 -8.10
C ASP A 329 -5.63 -14.28 -8.23
N TYR A 330 -6.49 -13.61 -9.00
CA TYR A 330 -6.49 -12.16 -9.17
C TYR A 330 -7.46 -11.48 -8.19
N GLU A 331 -6.88 -10.75 -7.24
CA GLU A 331 -7.62 -10.07 -6.18
C GLU A 331 -7.97 -8.63 -6.58
N GLU A 332 -9.22 -8.23 -6.36
CA GLU A 332 -9.76 -6.92 -6.77
C GLU A 332 -9.51 -5.84 -5.71
N THR A 333 -9.09 -4.65 -6.16
CA THR A 333 -9.10 -3.41 -5.37
C THR A 333 -9.86 -2.32 -6.12
N GLN A 334 -10.96 -1.81 -5.55
CA GLN A 334 -11.69 -0.67 -6.09
C GLN A 334 -10.92 0.63 -5.80
N LEU A 335 -10.35 1.26 -6.83
CA LEU A 335 -9.53 2.47 -6.69
C LEU A 335 -10.38 3.75 -6.66
N PHE A 336 -11.34 3.83 -7.59
CA PHE A 336 -12.23 4.97 -7.75
C PHE A 336 -13.61 4.52 -8.20
N HIS A 337 -14.65 5.10 -7.62
CA HIS A 337 -16.02 5.05 -8.12
C HIS A 337 -16.64 6.44 -7.96
N GLY A 338 -17.20 7.02 -9.02
CA GLY A 338 -17.78 8.37 -8.95
C GLY A 338 -18.19 8.92 -10.31
N SER A 339 -18.84 10.08 -10.29
CA SER A 339 -19.26 10.80 -11.50
C SER A 339 -18.13 11.67 -12.06
N ILE A 340 -18.03 11.73 -13.38
CA ILE A 340 -17.12 12.56 -14.14
C ILE A 340 -17.95 13.46 -15.05
N ASP A 341 -17.83 14.76 -14.89
CA ASP A 341 -18.53 15.81 -15.65
C ASP A 341 -17.58 16.67 -16.50
N GLN A 342 -16.34 16.86 -16.03
CA GLN A 342 -15.30 17.65 -16.70
C GLN A 342 -13.95 16.92 -16.75
N SER A 343 -13.02 17.47 -17.54
CA SER A 343 -11.65 16.95 -17.63
C SER A 343 -10.93 17.15 -16.28
N CYS A 344 -10.35 16.10 -15.73
CA CYS A 344 -9.77 16.09 -14.39
C CYS A 344 -8.63 15.06 -14.26
N GLY A 345 -7.71 15.30 -13.34
CA GLY A 345 -6.85 14.25 -12.80
C GLY A 345 -7.57 13.56 -11.64
N LEU A 346 -7.62 12.24 -11.63
CA LEU A 346 -7.99 11.50 -10.41
C LEU A 346 -6.83 11.59 -9.42
N ARG A 347 -7.12 11.37 -8.12
CA ARG A 347 -6.06 11.18 -7.12
C ARG A 347 -5.13 10.03 -7.54
N ARG A 348 -3.89 10.07 -7.06
CA ARG A 348 -2.94 8.97 -7.20
C ARG A 348 -3.44 7.76 -6.42
N PHE A 349 -3.17 6.56 -6.93
CA PHE A 349 -3.39 5.31 -6.21
C PHE A 349 -2.07 4.55 -6.08
N VAL A 350 -1.84 3.93 -4.93
CA VAL A 350 -0.63 3.15 -4.67
C VAL A 350 -1.02 1.71 -4.32
N LEU A 351 -0.38 0.75 -4.98
CA LEU A 351 -0.58 -0.69 -4.80
C LEU A 351 0.78 -1.39 -4.70
N ALA A 352 0.78 -2.57 -4.08
CA ALA A 352 1.88 -3.53 -4.14
C ALA A 352 1.58 -4.59 -5.21
N VAL A 353 2.56 -4.87 -6.08
CA VAL A 353 2.45 -5.89 -7.13
C VAL A 353 3.70 -6.73 -7.14
N THR A 354 3.58 -8.06 -7.11
CA THR A 354 4.70 -9.01 -7.24
C THR A 354 5.56 -8.66 -8.46
N HIS A 355 6.87 -8.55 -8.28
CA HIS A 355 7.79 -8.21 -9.36
C HIS A 355 7.74 -9.25 -10.49
N GLY A 356 7.54 -8.79 -11.73
CA GLY A 356 7.40 -9.63 -12.91
C GLY A 356 5.97 -10.03 -13.26
N ASP A 357 5.02 -9.92 -12.33
CA ASP A 357 3.60 -10.23 -12.57
C ASP A 357 2.86 -9.10 -13.30
N MET A 358 1.60 -9.35 -13.63
CA MET A 358 0.72 -8.41 -14.35
C MET A 358 -0.30 -7.78 -13.40
N MET A 359 -0.31 -6.46 -13.32
CA MET A 359 -1.44 -5.69 -12.79
C MET A 359 -2.43 -5.40 -13.92
N ILE A 360 -3.72 -5.63 -13.70
CA ILE A 360 -4.78 -5.36 -14.69
C ILE A 360 -5.72 -4.28 -14.15
N LEU A 361 -5.74 -3.12 -14.82
CA LEU A 361 -6.70 -2.06 -14.54
C LEU A 361 -7.94 -2.23 -15.42
N LYS A 362 -9.13 -2.31 -14.81
CA LYS A 362 -10.43 -2.36 -15.48
C LYS A 362 -11.16 -1.03 -15.29
N PHE A 363 -11.64 -0.47 -16.41
CA PHE A 363 -12.40 0.77 -16.48
C PHE A 363 -13.80 0.44 -17.00
N ARG A 364 -14.83 0.81 -16.24
CA ARG A 364 -16.25 0.72 -16.63
C ARG A 364 -16.84 2.13 -16.72
N PHE A 365 -17.51 2.41 -17.85
CA PHE A 365 -18.03 3.72 -18.20
C PHE A 365 -19.57 3.69 -18.19
N GLY A 366 -20.19 4.59 -17.42
CA GLY A 366 -21.63 4.63 -17.22
C GLY A 366 -22.19 3.31 -16.68
N ASN A 367 -23.48 3.09 -16.94
CA ASN A 367 -24.14 1.80 -16.71
C ASN A 367 -23.86 0.78 -17.83
N SER A 368 -22.92 1.04 -18.75
CA SER A 368 -22.62 0.11 -19.83
C SER A 368 -22.05 -1.21 -19.28
N ASN A 369 -22.26 -2.29 -20.04
CA ASN A 369 -21.59 -3.58 -19.80
C ASN A 369 -20.22 -3.66 -20.51
N VAL A 370 -19.72 -2.52 -21.02
CA VAL A 370 -18.53 -2.46 -21.86
C VAL A 370 -17.34 -2.02 -21.02
N GLU A 371 -16.50 -2.99 -20.66
CA GLU A 371 -15.24 -2.72 -19.95
C GLU A 371 -14.10 -2.38 -20.92
N ARG A 372 -13.16 -1.56 -20.46
CA ARG A 372 -11.83 -1.41 -21.07
C ARG A 372 -10.79 -1.89 -20.08
N ARG A 373 -9.87 -2.75 -20.52
CA ARG A 373 -8.80 -3.32 -19.69
C ARG A 373 -7.43 -2.83 -20.16
N ARG A 374 -6.52 -2.56 -19.22
CA ARG A 374 -5.12 -2.22 -19.47
C ARG A 374 -4.23 -2.98 -18.50
N SER A 375 -3.32 -3.77 -19.05
CA SER A 375 -2.39 -4.58 -18.27
C SER A 375 -1.01 -3.96 -18.27
N PHE A 376 -0.37 -3.95 -17.10
CA PHE A 376 0.96 -3.40 -16.87
C PHE A 376 1.80 -4.48 -16.18
N LYS A 377 2.97 -4.79 -16.72
CA LYS A 377 3.93 -5.69 -16.08
C LYS A 377 4.66 -4.95 -14.98
N ALA A 378 4.79 -5.55 -13.80
CA ALA A 378 5.56 -5.04 -12.68
C ALA A 378 7.06 -5.12 -12.98
N GLU A 379 7.74 -3.98 -12.86
CA GLU A 379 9.18 -3.81 -13.09
C GLU A 379 9.81 -3.18 -11.84
N LEU A 380 11.13 -3.29 -11.64
CA LEU A 380 11.80 -2.73 -10.46
C LEU A 380 11.75 -1.19 -10.38
N TYR A 381 11.71 -0.54 -11.54
CA TYR A 381 11.72 0.92 -11.70
C TYR A 381 11.20 1.29 -13.09
N GLY A 382 10.91 2.58 -13.31
CA GLY A 382 10.50 3.13 -14.59
C GLY A 382 9.02 3.50 -14.64
N CYS A 383 8.50 3.78 -15.83
CA CYS A 383 7.10 4.13 -16.01
C CYS A 383 6.55 3.66 -17.36
N SER A 384 5.27 3.29 -17.37
CA SER A 384 4.55 2.85 -18.56
C SER A 384 3.23 3.62 -18.64
N SER A 385 2.90 4.14 -19.82
CA SER A 385 1.65 4.88 -20.05
C SER A 385 0.79 4.20 -21.11
N ARG A 386 -0.53 4.29 -20.97
CA ARG A 386 -1.52 3.75 -21.91
C ARG A 386 -2.68 4.74 -22.06
N GLN A 387 -3.18 4.89 -23.27
CA GLN A 387 -4.41 5.63 -23.54
C GLN A 387 -5.62 4.68 -23.67
N ILE A 388 -6.79 5.18 -23.31
CA ILE A 388 -8.09 4.56 -23.49
C ILE A 388 -8.99 5.62 -24.15
N LYS A 389 -9.27 5.43 -25.44
CA LYS A 389 -10.28 6.22 -26.14
C LYS A 389 -11.66 5.61 -25.91
N HIS A 390 -12.60 6.41 -25.44
CA HIS A 390 -14.01 6.06 -25.27
C HIS A 390 -14.88 7.16 -25.86
N GLU A 391 -16.11 6.85 -26.26
CA GLU A 391 -17.05 7.83 -26.84
C GLU A 391 -17.43 8.97 -25.87
N LEU A 392 -17.20 8.77 -24.57
CA LEU A 392 -17.55 9.71 -23.51
C LEU A 392 -16.35 10.56 -23.05
N ALA A 393 -15.13 10.03 -23.16
CA ALA A 393 -13.88 10.66 -22.72
C ALA A 393 -12.63 9.95 -23.23
N ASN A 394 -11.51 10.68 -23.30
CA ASN A 394 -10.17 10.13 -23.51
C ASN A 394 -9.41 10.04 -22.18
N ILE A 395 -9.10 8.82 -21.73
CA ILE A 395 -8.35 8.59 -20.48
C ILE A 395 -6.89 8.26 -20.79
N SER A 396 -5.96 8.93 -20.11
CA SER A 396 -4.55 8.55 -20.01
C SER A 396 -4.29 7.91 -18.65
N VAL A 397 -3.56 6.80 -18.65
CA VAL A 397 -3.18 6.05 -17.45
C VAL A 397 -1.67 5.88 -17.47
N LYS A 398 -1.00 6.37 -16.43
CA LYS A 398 0.44 6.23 -16.21
C LYS A 398 0.65 5.39 -14.94
N VAL A 399 1.47 4.36 -15.04
CA VAL A 399 1.94 3.57 -13.91
C VAL A 399 3.44 3.80 -13.78
N ASN A 400 3.88 4.21 -12.59
CA ASN A 400 5.28 4.34 -12.23
C ASN A 400 5.60 3.19 -11.27
N TRP A 401 6.76 2.58 -11.46
CA TRP A 401 7.24 1.49 -10.63
C TRP A 401 8.39 1.97 -9.76
N SER A 402 8.44 1.51 -8.50
CA SER A 402 9.62 1.63 -7.66
C SER A 402 9.70 0.51 -6.63
N THR A 403 10.90 0.03 -6.36
CA THR A 403 11.23 -0.70 -5.13
C THR A 403 11.14 0.24 -3.93
N ASN A 404 10.82 -0.28 -2.75
CA ASN A 404 10.73 0.53 -1.54
C ASN A 404 12.07 0.67 -0.81
N SER A 405 12.91 -0.37 -0.77
CA SER A 405 14.14 -0.41 0.02
C SER A 405 15.42 -0.26 -0.81
N ALA A 406 16.30 0.63 -0.36
CA ALA A 406 17.71 0.67 -0.76
C ALA A 406 18.53 0.04 0.36
N PHE A 407 19.06 -1.16 0.14
CA PHE A 407 20.09 -1.76 1.00
C PHE A 407 21.50 -1.28 0.59
#